data_AF-A0A4V2M405-F1
#
_entry.id   AF-A0A4V2M405-F1
#
_cell.length_a   1.000
_cell.length_b   1.000
_cell.length_c   1.000
_cell.angle_alpha   90.00
_cell.angle_beta   90.00
_cell.angle_gamma   90.00
#
_symmetry.space_group_name_H-M   'P 1'
#
loop_
_entity.id
_entity.type
_entity.pdbx_description
1 polymer ?
#
loop_
_entity_poly.entity_id
_entity_poly.type
_entity_poly.pdbx_seq_one_letter_code
_entity_poly.pdbx_strand_id
1 'polypeptide(L)'
;MIDLTLTPAESEQLIARRTEEIMPSRRPVRGPGMQPLAVVIGGQPGAAKSTVQDRVHAALGVDTAATYEADDDAQAHPRFQEATRDGGLDAHGEVVQSLPEDLSQRCLDSLLTADPPYDVVTSAWLETPERAQQTLEPFRNAGHRVVAVYVATNEADSLLAIADRYQQAKDAAGNGRWVDPRMHNAVYQRVSDAAHAVETLGYADDIYVVDRAGNVLYENHRRADGSLEREPGAREAIVAERNRPPTPAEQQRFVGTARALRQRADELAPEVDDLVREAMRKQVDRPAALPSQPAPDRAPQIDGQLAELQRVTGAGVAPAGGIRPPDPASTSPGAPQTPDGTRAPGVGHGVRRPDGGRPSADR
;
A
#
# COMPACT_ATOMS: atom_id res chain seq x y z
N MET A 1 -10.59 -28.56 10.99
CA MET A 1 -10.13 -27.16 11.04
C MET A 1 -8.92 -27.13 11.95
N ILE A 2 -7.79 -26.66 11.43
CA ILE A 2 -6.53 -26.58 12.20
C ILE A 2 -6.72 -25.52 13.28
N ASP A 3 -6.33 -25.81 14.52
CA ASP A 3 -6.31 -24.79 15.57
C ASP A 3 -5.20 -23.80 15.25
N LEU A 4 -5.54 -22.52 15.08
CA LEU A 4 -4.61 -21.43 14.77
C LEU A 4 -4.24 -20.60 16.01
N THR A 5 -4.78 -20.94 17.18
CA THR A 5 -4.58 -20.15 18.40
C THR A 5 -3.13 -20.23 18.86
N LEU A 6 -2.44 -19.09 18.92
CA LEU A 6 -1.10 -19.00 19.48
C LEU A 6 -1.16 -18.85 21.01
N THR A 7 -0.32 -19.59 21.71
CA THR A 7 -0.03 -19.32 23.12
C THR A 7 0.73 -17.99 23.25
N PRO A 8 0.72 -17.33 24.43
CA PRO A 8 1.48 -16.10 24.63
C PRO A 8 2.98 -16.23 24.29
N ALA A 9 3.58 -17.39 24.58
CA ALA A 9 4.98 -17.66 24.27
C ALA A 9 5.23 -17.77 22.75
N GLU A 10 4.33 -18.43 22.02
CA GLU A 10 4.41 -18.52 20.55
C GLU A 10 4.20 -17.16 19.90
N SER A 11 3.26 -16.35 20.39
CA SER A 11 3.04 -14.97 19.92
C SER A 11 4.30 -14.14 20.07
N GLU A 12 4.93 -14.15 21.24
CA GLU A 12 6.17 -13.41 21.48
C GLU A 12 7.33 -13.93 20.61
N GLN A 13 7.46 -15.23 20.44
CA GLN A 13 8.47 -15.82 19.57
C GLN A 13 8.26 -15.45 18.10
N LEU A 14 7.00 -15.46 17.63
CA LEU A 14 6.66 -15.05 16.27
C LEU A 14 7.05 -13.60 16.04
N ILE A 15 6.68 -12.69 16.94
CA ILE A 15 7.00 -11.27 16.80
C ILE A 15 8.51 -11.03 16.85
N ALA A 16 9.23 -11.67 17.78
CA ALA A 16 10.68 -11.55 17.87
C ALA A 16 11.37 -11.99 16.57
N ARG A 17 11.01 -13.18 16.05
CA ARG A 17 11.56 -13.69 14.79
C ARG A 17 11.21 -12.77 13.62
N ARG A 18 9.96 -12.33 13.52
CA ARG A 18 9.52 -11.45 12.42
C ARG A 18 10.24 -10.10 12.46
N THR A 19 10.46 -9.56 13.65
CA THR A 19 11.24 -8.33 13.87
C THR A 19 12.69 -8.50 13.42
N GLU A 20 13.31 -9.65 13.64
CA GLU A 20 14.66 -9.92 13.13
C GLU A 20 14.69 -10.08 11.61
N GLU A 21 13.70 -10.75 11.01
CA GLU A 21 13.61 -11.00 9.57
C GLU A 21 13.50 -9.73 8.72
N ILE A 22 12.81 -8.71 9.22
CA ILE A 22 12.59 -7.44 8.48
C ILE A 22 13.78 -6.49 8.55
N MET A 23 14.75 -6.76 9.43
CA MET A 23 15.92 -5.92 9.60
C MET A 23 16.98 -6.24 8.54
N PRO A 24 17.55 -5.23 7.86
CA PRO A 24 18.59 -5.45 6.85
C PRO A 24 19.84 -6.11 7.43
N SER A 25 20.52 -6.92 6.62
CA SER A 25 21.72 -7.67 7.02
C SER A 25 22.91 -6.76 7.34
N ARG A 26 22.93 -5.53 6.81
CA ARG A 26 23.98 -4.54 7.01
C ARG A 26 23.39 -3.24 7.52
N ARG A 27 24.07 -2.68 8.54
CA ARG A 27 23.76 -1.33 9.02
C ARG A 27 24.14 -0.29 7.95
N PRO A 28 23.27 0.69 7.66
CA PRO A 28 23.57 1.76 6.73
C PRO A 28 24.58 2.74 7.34
N VAL A 29 25.20 3.53 6.47
CA VAL A 29 26.02 4.67 6.90
C VAL A 29 25.13 5.92 6.89
N ARG A 30 25.09 6.63 8.03
CA ARG A 30 24.36 7.89 8.20
C ARG A 30 25.30 8.95 8.74
N GLY A 31 25.47 10.04 8.01
CA GLY A 31 26.20 11.23 8.45
C GLY A 31 25.28 12.24 9.16
N PRO A 32 25.86 13.22 9.86
CA PRO A 32 25.08 14.28 10.49
C PRO A 32 24.18 15.01 9.47
N GLY A 33 22.90 15.18 9.80
CA GLY A 33 21.94 15.88 8.94
C GLY A 33 21.36 15.07 7.77
N MET A 34 21.76 13.81 7.58
CA MET A 34 21.12 12.93 6.60
C MET A 34 19.75 12.46 7.11
N GLN A 35 18.74 12.48 6.24
CA GLN A 35 17.42 11.92 6.52
C GLN A 35 17.23 10.60 5.77
N PRO A 36 16.79 9.52 6.44
CA PRO A 36 16.43 8.27 5.77
C PRO A 36 15.17 8.48 4.90
N LEU A 37 15.04 7.71 3.84
CA LEU A 37 13.86 7.69 2.99
C LEU A 37 12.85 6.67 3.49
N ALA A 38 11.58 7.04 3.51
CA ALA A 38 10.47 6.10 3.65
C ALA A 38 9.65 6.13 2.37
N VAL A 39 9.75 5.07 1.56
CA VAL A 39 9.03 4.92 0.30
C VAL A 39 7.82 4.03 0.51
N VAL A 40 6.63 4.60 0.37
CA VAL A 40 5.36 3.88 0.48
C VAL A 40 4.70 3.80 -0.89
N ILE A 41 4.57 2.57 -1.40
CA ILE A 41 4.05 2.29 -2.72
C ILE A 41 2.54 2.05 -2.63
N GLY A 42 1.75 2.96 -3.21
CA GLY A 42 0.30 2.95 -3.27
C GLY A 42 -0.27 2.34 -4.54
N GLY A 43 -1.51 1.87 -4.48
CA GLY A 43 -2.26 1.37 -5.64
C GLY A 43 -3.13 0.16 -5.32
N GLN A 44 -4.04 -0.16 -6.25
CA GLN A 44 -4.97 -1.27 -6.07
C GLN A 44 -4.27 -2.65 -5.99
N PRO A 45 -4.95 -3.69 -5.48
CA PRO A 45 -4.51 -5.07 -5.70
C PRO A 45 -4.29 -5.35 -7.18
N GLY A 46 -3.25 -6.13 -7.52
CA GLY A 46 -2.90 -6.38 -8.94
C GLY A 46 -2.26 -5.19 -9.69
N ALA A 47 -2.01 -4.04 -9.03
CA ALA A 47 -1.39 -2.89 -9.69
C ALA A 47 0.09 -3.09 -10.09
N ALA A 48 0.74 -4.18 -9.65
CA ALA A 48 2.19 -4.43 -9.73
C ALA A 48 3.05 -3.63 -8.73
N LYS A 49 2.52 -3.36 -7.53
CA LYS A 49 3.27 -2.72 -6.43
C LYS A 49 4.58 -3.45 -6.10
N SER A 50 4.55 -4.78 -5.98
CA SER A 50 5.74 -5.59 -5.66
C SER A 50 6.85 -5.42 -6.71
N THR A 51 6.50 -5.33 -8.01
CA THR A 51 7.51 -5.08 -9.07
C THR A 51 8.19 -3.72 -8.90
N VAL A 52 7.44 -2.69 -8.52
CA VAL A 52 8.00 -1.37 -8.23
C VAL A 52 8.83 -1.42 -6.95
N GLN A 53 8.34 -2.09 -5.92
CA GLN A 53 9.03 -2.28 -4.63
C GLN A 53 10.38 -2.94 -4.79
N ASP A 54 10.47 -4.04 -5.54
CA ASP A 54 11.72 -4.76 -5.78
C ASP A 54 12.76 -3.85 -6.46
N ARG A 55 12.32 -3.03 -7.42
CA ARG A 55 13.19 -2.06 -8.10
C ARG A 55 13.68 -0.97 -7.16
N VAL A 56 12.78 -0.39 -6.37
CA VAL A 56 13.13 0.65 -5.40
C VAL A 56 14.07 0.10 -4.33
N HIS A 57 13.79 -1.10 -3.79
CA HIS A 57 14.65 -1.75 -2.80
C HIS A 57 16.05 -2.02 -3.35
N ALA A 58 16.13 -2.53 -4.60
CA ALA A 58 17.41 -2.71 -5.28
C ALA A 58 18.19 -1.40 -5.43
N ALA A 59 17.50 -0.30 -5.72
CA ALA A 59 18.10 1.02 -5.88
C ALA A 59 18.60 1.63 -4.56
N LEU A 60 17.86 1.46 -3.46
CA LEU A 60 18.21 1.99 -2.14
C LEU A 60 19.22 1.12 -1.39
N GLY A 61 19.37 -0.13 -1.81
CA GLY A 61 20.40 -1.07 -1.35
C GLY A 61 19.79 -2.29 -0.65
N VAL A 62 19.88 -3.44 -1.30
CA VAL A 62 19.25 -4.70 -0.85
C VAL A 62 19.64 -5.15 0.57
N ASP A 63 20.86 -4.83 1.00
CA ASP A 63 21.39 -5.21 2.31
C ASP A 63 21.26 -4.11 3.37
N THR A 64 20.86 -2.89 2.97
CA THR A 64 20.92 -1.67 3.81
C THR A 64 19.60 -0.90 3.88
N ALA A 65 18.64 -1.20 3.01
CA ALA A 65 17.27 -0.70 3.07
C ALA A 65 16.35 -1.83 3.53
N ALA A 66 15.41 -1.49 4.41
CA ALA A 66 14.43 -2.42 4.92
C ALA A 66 13.22 -2.52 4.01
N THR A 67 12.62 -3.71 3.93
CA THR A 67 11.31 -3.94 3.33
C THR A 67 10.37 -4.53 4.36
N TYR A 68 9.16 -3.98 4.47
CA TYR A 68 8.16 -4.54 5.36
C TYR A 68 6.77 -4.55 4.72
N GLU A 69 6.21 -5.74 4.53
CA GLU A 69 4.85 -5.95 4.09
C GLU A 69 4.08 -6.67 5.21
N ALA A 70 3.16 -5.95 5.86
CA ALA A 70 2.30 -6.54 6.90
C ALA A 70 1.44 -7.69 6.37
N ASP A 71 1.13 -7.65 5.07
CA ASP A 71 0.41 -8.72 4.38
C ASP A 71 1.15 -10.07 4.38
N ASP A 72 2.48 -10.06 4.55
CA ASP A 72 3.31 -11.28 4.61
C ASP A 72 3.43 -11.85 6.02
N ASP A 73 2.95 -11.15 7.04
CA ASP A 73 3.03 -11.59 8.44
C ASP A 73 2.29 -12.92 8.67
N ALA A 74 1.28 -13.23 7.86
CA ALA A 74 0.60 -14.53 7.89
C ALA A 74 1.56 -15.69 7.64
N GLN A 75 2.57 -15.51 6.79
CA GLN A 75 3.56 -16.55 6.47
C GLN A 75 4.47 -16.87 7.68
N ALA A 76 4.57 -15.94 8.64
CA ALA A 76 5.29 -16.17 9.89
C ALA A 76 4.50 -17.07 10.86
N HIS A 77 3.20 -17.33 10.63
CA HIS A 77 2.46 -18.22 11.50
C HIS A 77 3.00 -19.67 11.43
N PRO A 78 3.32 -20.33 12.56
CA PRO A 78 3.91 -21.69 12.57
C PRO A 78 3.08 -22.74 11.83
N ARG A 79 1.76 -22.53 11.76
CA ARG A 79 0.80 -23.42 11.11
C ARG A 79 0.34 -22.91 9.73
N PHE A 80 0.97 -21.86 9.17
CA PHE A 80 0.55 -21.25 7.90
C PHE A 80 0.41 -22.26 6.77
N GLN A 81 1.48 -23.03 6.49
CA GLN A 81 1.49 -23.98 5.37
C GLN A 81 0.43 -25.08 5.52
N GLU A 82 0.18 -25.54 6.75
CA GLU A 82 -0.84 -26.56 7.01
C GLU A 82 -2.24 -25.97 6.80
N ALA A 83 -2.48 -24.77 7.32
CA ALA A 83 -3.76 -24.07 7.25
C ALA A 83 -4.16 -23.72 5.81
N THR A 84 -3.21 -23.28 4.99
CA THR A 84 -3.51 -22.79 3.64
C THR A 84 -3.50 -23.89 2.57
N ARG A 85 -2.75 -24.99 2.75
CA ARG A 85 -2.66 -26.07 1.75
C ARG A 85 -4.00 -26.73 1.44
N ASP A 86 -4.77 -27.02 2.49
CA ASP A 86 -6.09 -27.66 2.38
C ASP A 86 -7.24 -26.66 2.56
N GLY A 87 -6.89 -25.38 2.68
CA GLY A 87 -7.80 -24.28 2.93
C GLY A 87 -8.42 -23.71 1.65
N GLY A 88 -9.66 -23.26 1.74
CA GLY A 88 -10.32 -22.52 0.66
C GLY A 88 -9.76 -21.10 0.48
N LEU A 89 -10.46 -20.26 -0.30
CA LEU A 89 -10.06 -18.87 -0.57
C LEU A 89 -9.87 -18.02 0.70
N ASP A 90 -10.55 -18.39 1.81
CA ASP A 90 -10.55 -17.65 3.06
C ASP A 90 -9.39 -18.02 4.01
N ALA A 91 -8.66 -19.11 3.76
CA ALA A 91 -7.69 -19.66 4.71
C ALA A 91 -6.57 -18.68 5.08
N HIS A 92 -6.13 -17.84 4.14
CA HIS A 92 -5.18 -16.77 4.45
C HIS A 92 -5.76 -15.74 5.42
N GLY A 93 -7.04 -15.38 5.28
CA GLY A 93 -7.72 -14.45 6.17
C GLY A 93 -7.88 -15.02 7.58
N GLU A 94 -8.17 -16.31 7.70
CA GLU A 94 -8.23 -17.01 8.98
C GLU A 94 -6.89 -16.97 9.73
N VAL A 95 -5.77 -17.15 9.03
CA VAL A 95 -4.43 -17.01 9.63
C VAL A 95 -4.14 -15.57 10.04
N VAL A 96 -4.47 -14.58 9.20
CA VAL A 96 -4.29 -13.16 9.56
C VAL A 96 -5.05 -12.82 10.85
N GLN A 97 -6.27 -13.34 11.03
CA GLN A 97 -7.07 -13.13 12.23
C GLN A 97 -6.52 -13.84 13.48
N SER A 98 -5.63 -14.83 13.33
CA SER A 98 -5.01 -15.54 14.45
C SER A 98 -3.65 -14.98 14.86
N LEU A 99 -3.12 -13.99 14.12
CA LEU A 99 -1.86 -13.32 14.47
C LEU A 99 -2.02 -12.44 15.71
N PRO A 100 -0.92 -12.17 16.44
CA PRO A 100 -0.94 -11.20 17.52
C PRO A 100 -1.36 -9.81 17.02
N GLU A 101 -2.30 -9.17 17.71
CA GLU A 101 -2.86 -7.87 17.29
C GLU A 101 -1.82 -6.75 17.20
N ASP A 102 -0.75 -6.84 18.00
CA ASP A 102 0.34 -5.86 18.06
C ASP A 102 1.51 -6.17 17.11
N LEU A 103 1.50 -7.31 16.40
CA LEU A 103 2.62 -7.79 15.58
C LEU A 103 3.12 -6.72 14.59
N SER A 104 2.23 -6.19 13.77
CA SER A 104 2.62 -5.24 12.73
C SER A 104 3.10 -3.91 13.30
N GLN A 105 2.52 -3.48 14.44
CA GLN A 105 2.96 -2.29 15.15
C GLN A 105 4.37 -2.49 15.70
N ARG A 106 4.65 -3.62 16.36
CA ARG A 106 5.99 -3.91 16.93
C ARG A 106 7.05 -4.04 15.84
N CYS A 107 6.71 -4.66 14.71
CA CYS A 107 7.59 -4.75 13.54
C CYS A 107 7.92 -3.35 13.02
N LEU A 108 6.92 -2.50 12.80
CA LEU A 108 7.14 -1.13 12.35
C LEU A 108 7.95 -0.31 13.36
N ASP A 109 7.63 -0.39 14.66
CA ASP A 109 8.35 0.32 15.71
C ASP A 109 9.83 -0.08 15.76
N SER A 110 10.14 -1.36 15.59
CA SER A 110 11.53 -1.84 15.56
C SER A 110 12.35 -1.23 14.40
N LEU A 111 11.72 -1.05 13.24
CA LEU A 111 12.34 -0.41 12.07
C LEU A 111 12.52 1.10 12.28
N LEU A 112 11.48 1.76 12.79
CA LEU A 112 11.45 3.21 12.96
C LEU A 112 12.33 3.71 14.10
N THR A 113 12.61 2.87 15.10
CA THR A 113 13.47 3.20 16.26
C THR A 113 14.92 2.74 16.11
N ALA A 114 15.27 2.14 14.97
CA ALA A 114 16.62 1.65 14.72
C ALA A 114 17.68 2.77 14.69
N ASP A 115 18.88 2.45 15.21
CA ASP A 115 20.03 3.36 15.20
C ASP A 115 21.29 2.66 14.61
N PRO A 116 21.83 3.13 13.47
CA PRO A 116 21.34 4.24 12.65
C PRO A 116 20.02 3.91 11.92
N PRO A 117 19.20 4.91 11.53
CA PRO A 117 17.91 4.66 10.90
C PRO A 117 18.04 4.14 9.46
N TYR A 118 17.21 3.16 9.11
CA TYR A 118 17.15 2.55 7.78
C TYR A 118 16.28 3.35 6.81
N ASP A 119 16.63 3.29 5.52
CA ASP A 119 15.65 3.56 4.48
C ASP A 119 14.63 2.43 4.49
N VAL A 120 13.35 2.74 4.32
CA VAL A 120 12.26 1.75 4.37
C VAL A 120 11.48 1.80 3.07
N VAL A 121 11.21 0.64 2.49
CA VAL A 121 10.31 0.47 1.33
C VAL A 121 9.17 -0.43 1.74
N THR A 122 7.95 0.05 1.62
CA THR A 122 6.74 -0.70 1.98
C THR A 122 5.63 -0.41 0.97
N SER A 123 4.58 -1.22 0.96
CA SER A 123 3.41 -1.01 0.14
C SER A 123 2.13 -0.93 0.96
N ALA A 124 1.19 -0.15 0.46
CA ALA A 124 -0.16 -0.05 0.97
C ALA A 124 -1.11 0.23 -0.18
N TRP A 125 -2.41 0.26 0.08
CA TRP A 125 -3.37 0.65 -0.96
C TRP A 125 -3.40 2.16 -1.18
N LEU A 126 -3.23 2.94 -0.10
CA LEU A 126 -3.25 4.42 -0.09
C LEU A 126 -4.49 4.97 -0.82
N GLU A 127 -5.63 4.35 -0.56
CA GLU A 127 -6.87 4.51 -1.30
C GLU A 127 -7.78 5.59 -0.74
N THR A 128 -7.54 6.09 0.48
CA THR A 128 -8.23 7.27 1.02
C THR A 128 -7.21 8.23 1.65
N PRO A 129 -7.57 9.52 1.82
CA PRO A 129 -6.72 10.47 2.54
C PRO A 129 -6.38 10.00 3.96
N GLU A 130 -7.35 9.42 4.67
CA GLU A 130 -7.18 8.94 6.04
C GLU A 130 -6.23 7.75 6.09
N ARG A 131 -6.40 6.78 5.18
CA ARG A 131 -5.51 5.63 5.09
C ARG A 131 -4.09 6.07 4.71
N ALA A 132 -3.96 7.01 3.78
CA ALA A 132 -2.66 7.54 3.41
C ALA A 132 -1.97 8.27 4.57
N GLN A 133 -2.69 9.14 5.29
CA GLN A 133 -2.15 9.81 6.48
C GLN A 133 -1.69 8.79 7.53
N GLN A 134 -2.56 7.82 7.88
CA GLN A 134 -2.23 6.79 8.88
C GLN A 134 -1.01 5.97 8.51
N THR A 135 -0.78 5.70 7.21
CA THR A 135 0.38 4.95 6.74
C THR A 135 1.65 5.80 6.67
N LEU A 136 1.56 7.07 6.28
CA LEU A 136 2.72 7.94 6.02
C LEU A 136 3.23 8.66 7.28
N GLU A 137 2.33 9.01 8.20
CA GLU A 137 2.63 9.80 9.41
C GLU A 137 3.65 9.14 10.36
N PRO A 138 3.64 7.82 10.61
CA PRO A 138 4.66 7.18 11.46
C PRO A 138 6.09 7.41 10.96
N PHE A 139 6.31 7.32 9.64
CA PHE A 139 7.63 7.56 9.03
C PHE A 139 8.07 9.02 9.19
N ARG A 140 7.17 9.96 8.95
CA ARG A 140 7.45 11.39 9.18
C ARG A 140 7.83 11.67 10.63
N ASN A 141 7.09 11.08 11.57
CA ASN A 141 7.36 11.24 13.01
C ASN A 141 8.70 10.61 13.42
N ALA A 142 9.14 9.58 12.72
CA ALA A 142 10.47 8.97 12.87
C ALA A 142 11.60 9.75 12.19
N GLY A 143 11.31 10.87 11.52
CA GLY A 143 12.31 11.74 10.89
C GLY A 143 12.70 11.34 9.47
N HIS A 144 11.95 10.43 8.84
CA HIS A 144 12.14 10.10 7.43
C HIS A 144 11.67 11.22 6.52
N ARG A 145 12.33 11.35 5.36
CA ARG A 145 11.75 12.00 4.19
C ARG A 145 10.79 11.03 3.52
N VAL A 146 9.53 11.40 3.44
CA VAL A 146 8.44 10.51 3.06
C VAL A 146 8.14 10.63 1.57
N VAL A 147 8.23 9.51 0.86
CA VAL A 147 7.97 9.38 -0.57
C VAL A 147 6.74 8.51 -0.80
N ALA A 148 5.73 9.06 -1.48
CA ALA A 148 4.57 8.29 -1.93
C ALA A 148 4.71 7.94 -3.42
N VAL A 149 4.67 6.65 -3.75
CA VAL A 149 4.75 6.16 -5.14
C VAL A 149 3.44 5.49 -5.52
N TYR A 150 2.64 6.08 -6.40
CA TYR A 150 1.40 5.50 -6.89
C TYR A 150 1.62 4.71 -8.17
N VAL A 151 1.28 3.42 -8.16
CA VAL A 151 1.33 2.58 -9.37
C VAL A 151 0.00 2.66 -10.13
N ALA A 152 0.03 3.30 -11.29
CA ALA A 152 -1.10 3.44 -12.19
C ALA A 152 -1.16 2.24 -13.16
N THR A 153 -2.23 1.47 -13.04
CA THR A 153 -2.46 0.25 -13.81
C THR A 153 -3.93 0.24 -14.23
N ASN A 154 -4.20 -0.04 -15.50
CA ASN A 154 -5.56 -0.22 -16.03
C ASN A 154 -6.29 -1.38 -15.33
N GLU A 155 -7.60 -1.21 -15.15
CA GLU A 155 -8.48 -2.13 -14.41
C GLU A 155 -8.45 -3.58 -14.93
N ALA A 156 -8.49 -3.78 -16.24
CA ALA A 156 -8.50 -5.14 -16.82
C ALA A 156 -7.20 -5.89 -16.49
N ASP A 157 -6.07 -5.18 -16.61
CA ASP A 157 -4.76 -5.73 -16.31
C ASP A 157 -4.61 -6.06 -14.81
N SER A 158 -5.09 -5.20 -13.90
CA SER A 158 -5.00 -5.49 -12.45
C SER A 158 -5.90 -6.65 -12.02
N LEU A 159 -7.10 -6.78 -12.60
CA LEU A 159 -7.99 -7.92 -12.34
C LEU A 159 -7.38 -9.23 -12.84
N LEU A 160 -6.83 -9.24 -14.06
CA LEU A 160 -6.15 -10.42 -14.60
C LEU A 160 -4.93 -10.80 -13.75
N ALA A 161 -4.16 -9.82 -13.29
CA ALA A 161 -3.01 -10.05 -12.42
C ALA A 161 -3.39 -10.68 -11.06
N ILE A 162 -4.56 -10.36 -10.50
CA ILE A 162 -5.05 -11.01 -9.28
C ILE A 162 -5.32 -12.50 -9.53
N ALA A 163 -6.04 -12.83 -10.61
CA ALA A 163 -6.34 -14.20 -10.98
C ALA A 163 -5.07 -15.01 -11.28
N ASP A 164 -4.17 -14.44 -12.07
CA ASP A 164 -2.91 -15.07 -12.45
C ASP A 164 -2.01 -15.31 -11.23
N ARG A 165 -1.82 -14.31 -10.36
CA ARG A 165 -1.02 -14.45 -9.14
C ARG A 165 -1.60 -15.51 -8.20
N TYR A 166 -2.91 -15.54 -8.02
CA TYR A 166 -3.57 -16.56 -7.21
C TYR A 166 -3.29 -17.96 -7.78
N GLN A 167 -3.51 -18.15 -9.07
CA GLN A 167 -3.36 -19.46 -9.69
C GLN A 167 -1.90 -19.93 -9.71
N GLN A 168 -0.94 -19.02 -9.98
CA GLN A 168 0.49 -19.35 -9.91
C GLN A 168 0.92 -19.77 -8.51
N ALA A 169 0.48 -19.05 -7.47
CA ALA A 169 0.77 -19.42 -6.09
C ALA A 169 0.14 -20.78 -5.74
N LYS A 170 -1.11 -21.01 -6.16
CA LYS A 170 -1.80 -22.29 -5.96
C LYS A 170 -1.08 -23.44 -6.64
N ASP A 171 -0.64 -23.25 -7.88
CA ASP A 171 0.11 -24.26 -8.65
C ASP A 171 1.48 -24.55 -7.99
N ALA A 172 2.15 -23.54 -7.43
CA ALA A 172 3.49 -23.69 -6.86
C ALA A 172 3.51 -24.22 -5.41
N ALA A 173 2.59 -23.76 -4.56
CA ALA A 173 2.61 -24.00 -3.12
C ALA A 173 1.33 -24.68 -2.58
N GLY A 174 0.39 -25.01 -3.46
CA GLY A 174 -0.92 -25.58 -3.10
C GLY A 174 -1.93 -24.54 -2.59
N ASN A 175 -1.52 -23.28 -2.43
CA ASN A 175 -2.38 -22.21 -1.93
C ASN A 175 -2.05 -20.86 -2.58
N GLY A 176 -3.04 -19.99 -2.70
CA GLY A 176 -2.88 -18.64 -3.25
C GLY A 176 -3.68 -17.62 -2.45
N ARG A 177 -3.14 -16.41 -2.32
CA ARG A 177 -3.84 -15.31 -1.66
C ARG A 177 -4.90 -14.73 -2.61
N TRP A 178 -6.15 -15.08 -2.36
CA TRP A 178 -7.30 -14.53 -3.07
C TRP A 178 -7.55 -13.08 -2.67
N VAL A 179 -7.98 -12.27 -3.63
CA VAL A 179 -8.46 -10.91 -3.39
C VAL A 179 -9.83 -10.79 -4.03
N ASP A 180 -10.83 -10.45 -3.22
CA ASP A 180 -12.19 -10.24 -3.72
C ASP A 180 -12.21 -9.08 -4.75
N PRO A 181 -12.75 -9.28 -5.96
CA PRO A 181 -12.86 -8.24 -6.98
C PRO A 181 -13.62 -6.99 -6.49
N ARG A 182 -14.55 -7.13 -5.54
CA ARG A 182 -15.25 -6.00 -4.91
C ARG A 182 -14.30 -5.12 -4.12
N MET A 183 -13.34 -5.72 -3.41
CA MET A 183 -12.29 -4.99 -2.69
C MET A 183 -11.37 -4.27 -3.68
N HIS A 184 -10.96 -4.96 -4.75
CA HIS A 184 -10.21 -4.34 -5.83
C HIS A 184 -10.93 -3.11 -6.39
N ASN A 185 -12.22 -3.23 -6.74
CA ASN A 185 -12.98 -2.16 -7.37
C ASN A 185 -13.16 -0.96 -6.43
N ALA A 186 -13.41 -1.20 -5.15
CA ALA A 186 -13.51 -0.15 -4.13
C ALA A 186 -12.20 0.64 -3.99
N VAL A 187 -11.05 -0.04 -3.99
CA VAL A 187 -9.72 0.60 -3.93
C VAL A 187 -9.43 1.33 -5.24
N TYR A 188 -9.63 0.67 -6.38
CA TYR A 188 -9.34 1.20 -7.71
C TYR A 188 -9.97 2.58 -7.90
N GLN A 189 -11.25 2.74 -7.56
CA GLN A 189 -11.98 3.99 -7.75
C GLN A 189 -11.46 5.16 -6.91
N ARG A 190 -10.84 4.90 -5.75
CA ARG A 190 -10.49 5.96 -4.78
C ARG A 190 -9.03 6.41 -4.83
N VAL A 191 -8.13 5.55 -5.32
CA VAL A 191 -6.68 5.81 -5.37
C VAL A 191 -6.31 7.16 -6.00
N SER A 192 -6.97 7.57 -7.09
CA SER A 192 -6.62 8.83 -7.77
C SER A 192 -6.97 10.08 -6.95
N ASP A 193 -8.09 10.05 -6.22
CA ASP A 193 -8.50 11.15 -5.35
C ASP A 193 -7.65 11.18 -4.07
N ALA A 194 -7.27 10.01 -3.56
CA ALA A 194 -6.32 9.90 -2.45
C ALA A 194 -4.93 10.43 -2.81
N ALA A 195 -4.43 10.16 -4.02
CA ALA A 195 -3.16 10.70 -4.50
C ALA A 195 -3.19 12.24 -4.56
N HIS A 196 -4.29 12.82 -5.02
CA HIS A 196 -4.49 14.28 -4.97
C HIS A 196 -4.44 14.82 -3.55
N ALA A 197 -5.09 14.14 -2.60
CA ALA A 197 -5.07 14.55 -1.20
C ALA A 197 -3.68 14.44 -0.57
N VAL A 198 -2.94 13.35 -0.83
CA VAL A 198 -1.54 13.20 -0.38
C VAL A 198 -0.68 14.34 -0.90
N GLU A 199 -0.83 14.67 -2.19
CA GLU A 199 -0.09 15.74 -2.84
C GLU A 199 -0.45 17.12 -2.26
N THR A 200 -1.74 17.46 -2.13
CA THR A 200 -2.19 18.80 -1.76
C THR A 200 -2.10 19.07 -0.26
N LEU A 201 -2.47 18.09 0.58
CA LEU A 201 -2.45 18.20 2.04
C LEU A 201 -1.05 17.99 2.64
N GLY A 202 -0.11 17.49 1.83
CA GLY A 202 1.28 17.37 2.22
C GLY A 202 1.54 16.21 3.16
N TYR A 203 0.91 15.07 2.89
CA TYR A 203 1.19 13.83 3.61
C TYR A 203 2.52 13.19 3.18
N ALA A 204 3.04 13.55 1.99
CA ALA A 204 4.37 13.15 1.51
C ALA A 204 5.20 14.38 1.12
N ASP A 205 6.52 14.24 1.21
CA ASP A 205 7.51 15.22 0.75
C ASP A 205 7.74 15.11 -0.76
N ASP A 206 7.72 13.88 -1.28
CA ASP A 206 7.83 13.59 -2.71
C ASP A 206 6.69 12.65 -3.13
N ILE A 207 6.09 12.93 -4.28
CA ILE A 207 5.08 12.06 -4.88
C ILE A 207 5.49 11.68 -6.30
N TYR A 208 5.33 10.39 -6.62
CA TYR A 208 5.53 9.85 -7.95
C TYR A 208 4.28 9.10 -8.40
N VAL A 209 3.94 9.21 -9.68
CA VAL A 209 3.03 8.29 -10.35
C VAL A 209 3.84 7.52 -11.39
N VAL A 210 3.78 6.20 -11.31
CA VAL A 210 4.51 5.30 -12.19
C VAL A 210 3.56 4.34 -12.89
N ASP A 211 3.93 3.85 -14.06
CA ASP A 211 3.26 2.68 -14.62
C ASP A 211 3.71 1.38 -13.93
N ARG A 212 3.10 0.26 -14.30
CA ARG A 212 3.43 -1.08 -13.79
C ARG A 212 4.86 -1.56 -14.05
N ALA A 213 5.59 -0.92 -14.97
CA ALA A 213 6.99 -1.24 -15.24
C ALA A 213 7.95 -0.33 -14.45
N GLY A 214 7.44 0.66 -13.71
CA GLY A 214 8.25 1.63 -12.97
C GLY A 214 8.66 2.85 -13.79
N ASN A 215 8.07 3.06 -14.97
CA ASN A 215 8.26 4.30 -15.74
C ASN A 215 7.56 5.44 -15.01
N VAL A 216 8.27 6.54 -14.74
CA VAL A 216 7.72 7.73 -14.10
C VAL A 216 6.86 8.51 -15.11
N LEU A 217 5.59 8.65 -14.77
CA LEU A 217 4.58 9.38 -15.54
C LEU A 217 4.39 10.80 -15.02
N TYR A 218 4.59 10.97 -13.71
CA TYR A 218 4.49 12.25 -13.01
C TYR A 218 5.35 12.21 -11.75
N GLU A 219 5.90 13.36 -11.40
CA GLU A 219 6.58 13.59 -10.13
C GLU A 219 6.35 15.03 -9.67
N ASN A 220 6.25 15.20 -8.35
CA ASN A 220 6.22 16.50 -7.69
C ASN A 220 6.93 16.40 -6.34
N HIS A 221 7.56 17.50 -5.95
CA HIS A 221 8.43 17.55 -4.76
C HIS A 221 8.04 18.76 -3.93
N ARG A 222 8.17 18.63 -2.61
CA ARG A 222 8.04 19.75 -1.69
C ARG A 222 9.38 20.43 -1.50
N ARG A 223 9.35 21.75 -1.56
CA ARG A 223 10.47 22.60 -1.17
C ARG A 223 10.53 22.71 0.35
N ALA A 224 11.66 23.20 0.85
CA ALA A 224 11.89 23.41 2.28
C ALA A 224 10.90 24.40 2.94
N ASP A 225 10.27 25.27 2.16
CA ASP A 225 9.21 26.19 2.63
C ASP A 225 7.81 25.55 2.64
N GLY A 226 7.71 24.26 2.31
CA GLY A 226 6.47 23.49 2.21
C GLY A 226 5.70 23.69 0.91
N SER A 227 6.13 24.58 0.01
CA SER A 227 5.50 24.77 -1.31
C SER A 227 5.78 23.59 -2.24
N LEU A 228 4.83 23.31 -3.14
CA LEU A 228 5.03 22.31 -4.19
C LEU A 228 5.88 22.88 -5.33
N GLU A 229 6.71 22.04 -5.95
CA GLU A 229 7.52 22.46 -7.08
C GLU A 229 6.72 22.80 -8.32
N ARG A 230 5.64 22.06 -8.53
CA ARG A 230 4.70 22.18 -9.63
C ARG A 230 3.27 22.18 -9.09
N GLU A 231 2.33 22.64 -9.90
CA GLU A 231 0.92 22.49 -9.58
C GLU A 231 0.55 20.99 -9.42
N PRO A 232 -0.39 20.66 -8.52
CA PRO A 232 -0.84 19.28 -8.32
C PRO A 232 -1.32 18.63 -9.62
N GLY A 233 -0.92 17.38 -9.84
CA GLY A 233 -1.20 16.64 -11.07
C GLY A 233 -1.18 15.11 -10.93
N ALA A 234 -1.01 14.58 -9.72
CA ALA A 234 -0.90 13.14 -9.50
C ALA A 234 -2.18 12.39 -9.92
N ARG A 235 -3.36 12.98 -9.64
CA ARG A 235 -4.65 12.40 -10.02
C ARG A 235 -4.79 12.27 -11.53
N GLU A 236 -4.49 13.34 -12.25
CA GLU A 236 -4.59 13.43 -13.70
C GLU A 236 -3.67 12.40 -14.36
N ALA A 237 -2.44 12.24 -13.84
CA ALA A 237 -1.49 11.23 -14.32
C ALA A 237 -2.01 9.79 -14.13
N ILE A 238 -2.58 9.47 -12.95
CA ILE A 238 -3.18 8.16 -12.69
C ILE A 238 -4.37 7.89 -13.64
N VAL A 239 -5.25 8.88 -13.81
CA VAL A 239 -6.43 8.77 -14.68
C VAL A 239 -6.02 8.62 -16.15
N ALA A 240 -5.01 9.37 -16.59
CA ALA A 240 -4.49 9.28 -17.96
C ALA A 240 -3.93 7.88 -18.26
N GLU A 241 -3.10 7.34 -17.37
CA GLU A 241 -2.52 6.00 -17.54
C GLU A 241 -3.57 4.89 -17.50
N ARG A 242 -4.56 5.00 -16.62
CA ARG A 242 -5.66 4.02 -16.55
C ARG A 242 -6.49 3.98 -17.83
N ASN A 243 -6.64 5.13 -18.50
CA ASN A 243 -7.49 5.27 -19.69
C ASN A 243 -6.76 5.14 -21.02
N ARG A 244 -5.42 5.12 -21.04
CA ARG A 244 -4.69 5.01 -22.31
C ARG A 244 -4.93 3.66 -23.00
N PRO A 245 -4.91 3.61 -24.33
CA PRO A 245 -4.86 2.36 -25.07
C PRO A 245 -3.66 1.49 -24.66
N PRO A 246 -3.77 0.15 -24.69
CA PRO A 246 -2.63 -0.72 -24.46
C PRO A 246 -1.67 -0.64 -25.66
N THR A 247 -0.38 -0.80 -25.42
CA THR A 247 0.59 -1.06 -26.49
C THR A 247 0.37 -2.47 -27.07
N PRO A 248 0.85 -2.78 -28.30
CA PRO A 248 0.76 -4.13 -28.85
C PRO A 248 1.39 -5.19 -27.95
N ALA A 249 2.50 -4.88 -27.29
CA ALA A 249 3.16 -5.80 -26.36
C ALA A 249 2.33 -6.04 -25.09
N GLU A 250 1.69 -5.02 -24.53
CA GLU A 250 0.76 -5.17 -23.40
C GLU A 250 -0.45 -6.01 -23.79
N GLN A 251 -1.04 -5.74 -24.96
CA GLN A 251 -2.16 -6.53 -25.48
C GLN A 251 -1.79 -8.01 -25.65
N GLN A 252 -0.60 -8.29 -26.20
CA GLN A 252 -0.11 -9.67 -26.35
C GLN A 252 0.08 -10.37 -25.00
N ARG A 253 0.67 -9.69 -24.01
CA ARG A 253 0.81 -10.23 -22.65
C ARG A 253 -0.53 -10.54 -22.03
N PHE A 254 -1.47 -9.58 -22.07
CA PHE A 254 -2.82 -9.78 -21.55
C PHE A 254 -3.49 -11.00 -22.17
N VAL A 255 -3.49 -11.10 -23.51
CA VAL A 255 -4.10 -12.22 -24.24
C VAL A 255 -3.41 -13.54 -23.92
N GLY A 256 -2.08 -13.55 -23.79
CA GLY A 256 -1.30 -14.71 -23.42
C GLY A 256 -1.70 -15.26 -22.05
N THR A 257 -1.68 -14.42 -21.03
CA THR A 257 -2.06 -14.78 -19.66
C THR A 257 -3.53 -15.23 -19.58
N ALA A 258 -4.45 -14.44 -20.14
CA ALA A 258 -5.87 -14.80 -20.13
C ALA A 258 -6.11 -16.14 -20.84
N ARG A 259 -5.49 -16.38 -22.00
CA ARG A 259 -5.62 -17.65 -22.72
C ARG A 259 -5.09 -18.82 -21.90
N ALA A 260 -3.93 -18.67 -21.26
CA ALA A 260 -3.34 -19.73 -20.45
C ALA A 260 -4.27 -20.15 -19.30
N LEU A 261 -4.87 -19.19 -18.58
CA LEU A 261 -5.85 -19.46 -17.54
C LEU A 261 -7.13 -20.09 -18.11
N ARG A 262 -7.65 -19.55 -19.21
CA ARG A 262 -8.87 -20.05 -19.87
C ARG A 262 -8.75 -21.46 -20.44
N GLN A 263 -7.54 -21.92 -20.81
CA GLN A 263 -7.30 -23.28 -21.29
C GLN A 263 -7.46 -24.34 -20.19
N ARG A 264 -7.33 -23.95 -18.92
CA ARG A 264 -7.47 -24.81 -17.75
C ARG A 264 -8.67 -24.39 -16.89
N ALA A 265 -9.72 -23.84 -17.51
CA ALA A 265 -10.88 -23.27 -16.80
C ALA A 265 -11.56 -24.28 -15.85
N ASP A 266 -11.56 -25.57 -16.20
CA ASP A 266 -12.14 -26.64 -15.37
C ASP A 266 -11.31 -26.93 -14.09
N GLU A 267 -10.07 -26.43 -14.03
CA GLU A 267 -9.17 -26.56 -12.86
C GLU A 267 -9.19 -25.30 -11.97
N LEU A 268 -9.76 -24.20 -12.46
CA LEU A 268 -9.87 -22.95 -11.72
C LEU A 268 -10.98 -23.01 -10.68
N ALA A 269 -10.82 -22.31 -9.56
CA ALA A 269 -11.96 -22.00 -8.71
C ALA A 269 -12.95 -21.13 -9.49
N PRO A 270 -14.28 -21.29 -9.31
CA PRO A 270 -15.29 -20.50 -10.04
C PRO A 270 -15.05 -19.00 -9.96
N GLU A 271 -14.67 -18.49 -8.79
CA GLU A 271 -14.38 -17.08 -8.53
C GLU A 271 -13.18 -16.57 -9.36
N VAL A 272 -12.17 -17.43 -9.55
CA VAL A 272 -10.99 -17.12 -10.37
C VAL A 272 -11.38 -17.08 -11.85
N ASP A 273 -12.17 -18.05 -12.32
CA ASP A 273 -12.65 -18.08 -13.71
C ASP A 273 -13.52 -16.86 -14.03
N ASP A 274 -14.42 -16.48 -13.13
CA ASP A 274 -15.26 -15.29 -13.25
C ASP A 274 -14.43 -14.02 -13.33
N LEU A 275 -13.39 -13.90 -12.50
CA LEU A 275 -12.47 -12.76 -12.54
C LEU A 275 -11.71 -12.66 -13.86
N VAL A 276 -11.25 -13.79 -14.42
CA VAL A 276 -10.63 -13.82 -15.75
C VAL A 276 -11.62 -13.36 -16.82
N ARG A 277 -12.87 -13.82 -16.77
CA ARG A 277 -13.93 -13.38 -17.71
C ARG A 277 -14.22 -11.89 -17.56
N GLU A 278 -14.27 -11.36 -16.35
CA GLU A 278 -14.46 -9.93 -16.10
C GLU A 278 -13.31 -9.09 -16.68
N ALA A 279 -12.07 -9.49 -16.40
CA ALA A 279 -10.88 -8.84 -16.97
C ALA A 279 -10.93 -8.82 -18.50
N MET A 280 -11.30 -9.95 -19.13
CA MET A 280 -11.45 -10.04 -20.58
C MET A 280 -12.53 -9.11 -21.13
N ARG A 281 -13.69 -8.98 -20.45
CA ARG A 281 -14.75 -8.02 -20.86
C ARG A 281 -14.24 -6.58 -20.80
N LYS A 282 -13.59 -6.19 -19.70
CA LYS A 282 -13.01 -4.86 -19.54
C LYS A 282 -11.91 -4.57 -20.55
N GLN A 283 -11.14 -5.57 -20.96
CA GLN A 283 -10.14 -5.40 -22.01
C GLN A 283 -10.78 -5.15 -23.39
N VAL A 284 -11.94 -5.77 -23.68
CA VAL A 284 -12.70 -5.50 -24.91
C VAL A 284 -13.25 -4.08 -24.92
N ASP A 285 -13.67 -3.56 -23.77
CA ASP A 285 -14.19 -2.20 -23.62
C ASP A 285 -13.07 -1.13 -23.68
N ARG A 286 -11.80 -1.53 -23.55
CA ARG A 286 -10.65 -0.62 -23.60
C ARG A 286 -10.43 -0.12 -25.04
N PRO A 287 -10.19 1.19 -25.25
CA PRO A 287 -9.88 1.72 -26.57
C PRO A 287 -8.70 0.97 -27.22
N ALA A 288 -8.84 0.65 -28.50
CA ALA A 288 -7.84 -0.09 -29.26
C ALA A 288 -6.50 0.67 -29.34
N ALA A 289 -5.40 -0.07 -29.34
CA ALA A 289 -4.05 0.44 -29.54
C ALA A 289 -3.98 1.29 -30.82
N LEU A 290 -3.54 2.54 -30.73
CA LEU A 290 -3.22 3.32 -31.92
C LEU A 290 -1.89 2.79 -32.50
N PRO A 291 -1.81 2.43 -33.80
CA PRO A 291 -0.64 1.78 -34.41
C PRO A 291 0.68 2.55 -34.36
N SER A 292 0.68 3.78 -33.86
CA SER A 292 1.79 4.74 -33.95
C SER A 292 2.20 5.35 -32.61
N GLN A 293 1.77 4.80 -31.47
CA GLN A 293 2.35 5.21 -30.20
C GLN A 293 3.66 4.44 -29.93
N PRO A 294 4.83 5.08 -30.00
CA PRO A 294 6.06 4.44 -29.53
C PRO A 294 5.90 4.08 -28.05
N ALA A 295 6.48 2.95 -27.64
CA ALA A 295 6.69 2.67 -26.23
C ALA A 295 7.46 3.85 -25.61
N PRO A 296 7.18 4.25 -24.36
CA PRO A 296 7.90 5.32 -23.70
C PRO A 296 9.33 4.89 -23.34
N ASP A 297 10.19 4.63 -24.33
CA ASP A 297 11.59 4.19 -24.19
C ASP A 297 12.50 5.27 -23.57
N ARG A 298 11.96 6.41 -23.14
CA ARG A 298 12.69 7.53 -22.53
C ARG A 298 12.07 8.07 -21.24
N ALA A 299 11.07 7.39 -20.67
CA ALA A 299 10.56 7.80 -19.37
C ALA A 299 11.64 7.53 -18.30
N PRO A 300 11.91 8.48 -17.38
CA PRO A 300 12.77 8.20 -16.25
C PRO A 300 12.20 7.02 -15.45
N GLN A 301 13.08 6.18 -14.90
CA GLN A 301 12.68 5.07 -14.06
C GLN A 301 12.68 5.48 -12.58
N ILE A 302 11.78 4.90 -11.80
CA ILE A 302 11.65 5.21 -10.38
C ILE A 302 12.88 4.83 -9.54
N ASP A 303 13.56 3.74 -9.89
CA ASP A 303 14.82 3.33 -9.25
C ASP A 303 15.91 4.40 -9.42
N GLY A 304 16.05 4.95 -10.63
CA GLY A 304 16.96 6.06 -10.91
C GLY A 304 16.62 7.33 -10.12
N GLN A 305 15.33 7.69 -10.05
CA GLN A 305 14.87 8.86 -9.30
C GLN A 305 15.13 8.71 -7.80
N LEU A 306 14.87 7.55 -7.22
CA LEU A 306 15.05 7.33 -5.78
C LEU A 306 16.52 7.15 -5.40
N ALA A 307 17.35 6.57 -6.27
CA ALA A 307 18.80 6.56 -6.09
C ALA A 307 19.40 7.98 -6.13
N GLU A 308 18.89 8.85 -7.00
CA GLU A 308 19.23 10.28 -7.02
C GLU A 308 18.82 10.96 -5.72
N LEU A 309 17.55 10.77 -5.32
CA LEU A 309 17.00 11.37 -4.12
C LEU A 309 17.79 10.94 -2.86
N GLN A 310 18.08 9.65 -2.71
CA GLN A 310 18.88 9.12 -1.60
C GLN A 310 20.28 9.72 -1.58
N ARG A 311 20.88 9.97 -2.74
CA ARG A 311 22.20 10.61 -2.82
C ARG A 311 22.14 12.09 -2.42
N VAL A 312 21.11 12.82 -2.82
CA VAL A 312 20.93 14.24 -2.46
C VAL A 312 20.62 14.41 -0.98
N THR A 313 19.73 13.59 -0.42
CA THR A 313 19.40 13.60 1.02
C THR A 313 20.56 13.05 1.86
N GLY A 314 21.25 12.03 1.35
CA GLY A 314 22.46 11.48 1.92
C GLY A 314 23.66 12.42 1.82
N ALA A 315 23.67 13.42 0.94
CA ALA A 315 24.75 14.42 0.90
C ALA A 315 24.54 15.57 1.91
N GLY A 316 23.41 15.61 2.63
CA GLY A 316 23.06 16.71 3.53
C GLY A 316 22.74 18.02 2.79
N VAL A 317 22.40 17.96 1.50
CA VAL A 317 22.19 19.13 0.62
C VAL A 317 20.73 19.61 0.60
N ALA A 318 19.80 18.94 1.27
CA ALA A 318 18.45 19.45 1.50
C ALA A 318 18.33 20.00 2.94
N PRO A 319 17.96 21.29 3.15
CA PRO A 319 17.80 21.82 4.49
C PRO A 319 16.57 21.21 5.15
N ALA A 320 16.69 20.94 6.44
CA ALA A 320 15.60 20.52 7.31
C ALA A 320 14.51 21.60 7.36
N GLY A 321 13.39 21.33 6.69
CA GLY A 321 12.13 22.02 6.89
C GLY A 321 11.07 20.96 7.16
N GLY A 322 11.10 20.35 8.35
CA GLY A 322 9.99 19.52 8.80
C GLY A 322 8.72 20.35 8.68
N ILE A 323 7.80 19.92 7.82
CA ILE A 323 6.52 20.58 7.62
C ILE A 323 5.80 20.54 8.96
N ARG A 324 5.62 21.71 9.58
CA ARG A 324 4.65 21.85 10.66
C ARG A 324 3.26 21.67 10.02
N PRO A 325 2.39 20.80 10.55
CA PRO A 325 1.03 20.66 10.05
C PRO A 325 0.34 22.03 10.00
N PRO A 326 -0.53 22.30 9.01
CA PRO A 326 -1.35 23.50 9.04
C PRO A 326 -2.18 23.50 10.34
N ASP A 327 -2.12 24.60 11.09
CA ASP A 327 -2.96 24.79 12.28
C ASP A 327 -4.44 24.69 11.84
N PRO A 328 -5.28 23.86 12.48
CA PRO A 328 -6.70 23.77 12.15
C PRO A 328 -7.48 25.07 12.42
N ALA A 329 -6.80 26.14 12.87
CA ALA A 329 -7.39 27.41 13.27
C ALA A 329 -7.24 28.54 12.22
N SER A 330 -6.55 28.36 11.08
CA SER A 330 -6.30 29.47 10.14
C SER A 330 -7.15 29.50 8.87
N THR A 331 -8.14 28.62 8.72
CA THR A 331 -9.16 28.72 7.65
C THR A 331 -10.49 29.16 8.23
N SER A 332 -10.64 30.46 8.46
CA SER A 332 -11.97 31.10 8.57
C SER A 332 -12.19 32.03 7.39
N PRO A 333 -12.93 31.60 6.35
CA PRO A 333 -13.64 32.54 5.48
C PRO A 333 -14.83 33.12 6.27
N GLY A 334 -15.00 34.43 6.19
CA GLY A 334 -15.92 35.22 7.02
C GLY A 334 -17.34 34.64 7.15
N ALA A 335 -17.84 34.66 8.38
CA ALA A 335 -19.23 34.38 8.71
C ALA A 335 -20.15 35.49 8.17
N PRO A 336 -21.27 35.17 7.49
CA PRO A 336 -22.43 36.03 7.47
C PRO A 336 -23.14 35.91 8.82
N GLN A 337 -23.42 37.06 9.45
CA GLN A 337 -24.29 37.13 10.61
C GLN A 337 -25.73 36.85 10.19
N THR A 338 -26.43 35.95 10.89
CA THR A 338 -27.88 36.02 11.07
C THR A 338 -28.29 35.49 12.45
N PRO A 339 -29.39 36.01 13.03
CA PRO A 339 -29.65 35.96 14.45
C PRO A 339 -30.51 34.76 14.88
N ASP A 340 -30.44 34.55 16.20
CA ASP A 340 -31.41 33.92 17.09
C ASP A 340 -31.59 32.38 17.11
N GLY A 341 -31.24 31.84 18.29
CA GLY A 341 -32.14 31.01 19.10
C GLY A 341 -32.39 29.56 18.64
N THR A 342 -31.72 28.60 19.28
CA THR A 342 -32.33 27.65 20.26
C THR A 342 -31.32 26.54 20.59
N ARG A 343 -31.22 26.18 21.87
CA ARG A 343 -30.17 25.34 22.47
C ARG A 343 -30.65 23.90 22.75
N ALA A 344 -29.70 22.96 22.58
CA ALA A 344 -29.46 21.70 23.33
C ALA A 344 -30.10 20.35 22.87
N PRO A 345 -29.64 19.18 23.38
CA PRO A 345 -28.29 18.67 23.77
C PRO A 345 -27.94 17.33 23.02
N GLY A 346 -26.71 16.82 22.87
CA GLY A 346 -25.74 16.36 23.89
C GLY A 346 -25.98 14.89 24.30
N VAL A 347 -25.41 13.90 23.59
CA VAL A 347 -25.46 12.47 23.97
C VAL A 347 -24.05 11.97 24.29
N GLY A 348 -23.80 11.76 25.59
CA GLY A 348 -22.58 11.15 26.11
C GLY A 348 -22.71 9.63 26.26
N HIS A 349 -21.59 8.94 26.07
CA HIS A 349 -21.40 7.53 26.38
C HIS A 349 -21.44 7.28 27.89
N GLY A 350 -22.28 6.32 28.30
CA GLY A 350 -22.36 5.82 29.67
C GLY A 350 -22.02 4.34 29.74
N VAL A 351 -20.86 4.03 30.30
CA VAL A 351 -20.45 2.70 30.77
C VAL A 351 -21.18 2.39 32.09
N ARG A 352 -21.77 1.20 32.23
CA ARG A 352 -22.16 0.63 33.54
C ARG A 352 -21.80 -0.85 33.63
N ARG A 353 -21.04 -1.17 34.68
CA ARG A 353 -20.90 -2.50 35.30
C ARG A 353 -22.18 -2.86 36.06
N PRO A 354 -22.49 -4.15 36.27
CA PRO A 354 -23.38 -4.58 37.34
C PRO A 354 -22.59 -5.20 38.50
N ASP A 355 -22.75 -4.62 39.69
CA ASP A 355 -22.50 -5.28 40.97
C ASP A 355 -23.85 -5.63 41.61
N GLY A 356 -23.88 -6.77 42.30
CA GLY A 356 -25.08 -7.49 42.67
C GLY A 356 -25.92 -6.94 43.83
N GLY A 357 -26.99 -7.69 44.12
CA GLY A 357 -27.85 -7.48 45.28
C GLY A 357 -29.17 -8.23 45.13
N ARG A 358 -29.29 -9.38 45.82
CA ARG A 358 -30.56 -10.09 46.09
C ARG A 358 -31.58 -9.17 46.77
N PRO A 359 -32.87 -9.56 46.75
CA PRO A 359 -33.43 -10.11 47.99
C PRO A 359 -34.36 -11.32 47.78
N SER A 360 -34.78 -11.83 48.93
CA SER A 360 -35.31 -13.15 49.25
C SER A 360 -36.84 -13.28 49.11
N ALA A 361 -37.25 -14.56 49.14
CA ALA A 361 -38.39 -15.14 49.86
C ALA A 361 -39.71 -15.47 49.11
N ASP A 362 -40.03 -16.77 49.28
CA ASP A 362 -41.34 -17.43 49.47
C ASP A 362 -42.36 -17.47 48.33
N ARG A 363 -42.47 -18.62 47.64
CA ARG A 363 -43.29 -19.78 48.07
C ARG A 363 -43.06 -20.99 47.16
#